data_AF-A0AAC9RNE2-F1
#
_entry.id   AF-A0AAC9RNE2-F1
#
_cell.length_a   1.000
_cell.length_b   1.000
_cell.length_c   1.000
_cell.angle_alpha   90.00
_cell.angle_beta   90.00
_cell.angle_gamma   90.00
#
_symmetry.space_group_name_H-M   'P 1'
#
loop_
_entity.id
_entity.type
_entity.pdbx_description
1 polymer ?
#
loop_
_entity_poly.entity_id
_entity_poly.type
_entity_poly.pdbx_seq_one_letter_code
_entity_poly.pdbx_strand_id
1 'polypeptide(L)'
;MEKDQQLSVEAMQIDEPCCIANTGCEFRGPKDLHKVVGECIFVDKVYDSVTFNLQGIQPVSKAPLGALPIKKCGPKTRITRVLDIRVRRSFNPCNINDPKNLTITPKTTLSGAQFVLDERGKPVVVPGPAGLLQFLIFTDTTDCDEVGKGTPIFGSQEIQVTGTVLIEIDIEFIDVLGVPQTVTLRGRAPVNQTLTNFFELCMPSVFESAFLPQFTEFCNISFIGRLATQSIARDIIFDPATGDVFVNLILALCITCEKKIKVPVQLCVLSTGFCEQEARVRPICGDQFPPLFPPQVNEPFITADDDC
;
A
#
# COMPACT_ATOMS: atom_id res chain seq x y z
N MET A 1 5.61 -56.62 -29.54
CA MET A 1 5.42 -56.47 -28.08
C MET A 1 6.52 -55.53 -27.63
N GLU A 2 6.17 -54.45 -26.93
CA GLU A 2 6.97 -53.27 -26.47
C GLU A 2 6.33 -51.99 -27.02
N LYS A 3 5.13 -51.63 -26.54
CA LYS A 3 4.83 -50.76 -25.39
C LYS A 3 5.37 -49.33 -25.54
N ASP A 4 4.49 -48.49 -26.09
CA ASP A 4 4.48 -47.04 -25.96
C ASP A 4 4.71 -46.63 -24.49
N GLN A 5 5.83 -45.94 -24.24
CA GLN A 5 6.04 -45.21 -23.00
C GLN A 5 5.33 -43.86 -23.12
N GLN A 6 4.09 -43.81 -22.64
CA GLN A 6 3.38 -42.58 -22.36
C GLN A 6 4.17 -41.78 -21.31
N LEU A 7 4.72 -40.63 -21.69
CA LEU A 7 5.10 -39.59 -20.75
C LEU A 7 3.82 -39.04 -20.10
N SER A 8 3.54 -39.49 -18.88
CA SER A 8 2.55 -38.86 -18.03
C SER A 8 3.08 -37.49 -17.61
N VAL A 9 2.51 -36.43 -18.18
CA VAL A 9 2.56 -35.10 -17.58
C VAL A 9 1.78 -35.22 -16.27
N GLU A 10 2.49 -35.49 -15.18
CA GLU A 10 1.93 -35.39 -13.84
C GLU A 10 1.43 -33.95 -13.69
N ALA A 11 0.10 -33.81 -13.67
CA ALA A 11 -0.57 -32.61 -13.27
C ALA A 11 -0.17 -32.34 -11.83
N MET A 12 0.75 -31.38 -11.61
CA MET A 12 1.05 -30.90 -10.27
C MET A 12 -0.24 -30.35 -9.66
N GLN A 13 -0.80 -31.07 -8.70
CA GLN A 13 -1.83 -30.55 -7.82
C GLN A 13 -1.19 -29.40 -7.03
N ILE A 14 -1.78 -28.20 -7.17
CA ILE A 14 -1.40 -27.05 -6.35
C ILE A 14 -2.04 -27.27 -4.98
N ASP A 15 -1.38 -28.08 -4.15
CA ASP A 15 -1.90 -28.46 -2.83
C ASP A 15 -1.65 -27.41 -1.73
N GLU A 16 -1.07 -26.25 -2.07
CA GLU A 16 -0.90 -25.14 -1.12
C GLU A 16 -1.32 -23.80 -1.76
N PRO A 17 -2.34 -23.11 -1.24
CA PRO A 17 -2.77 -21.79 -1.74
C PRO A 17 -1.80 -20.66 -1.35
N CYS A 18 -0.73 -20.97 -0.62
CA CYS A 18 0.27 -20.02 -0.16
C CYS A 18 1.66 -20.53 -0.56
N CYS A 19 2.51 -19.63 -1.04
CA CYS A 19 3.91 -19.93 -1.29
C CYS A 19 4.78 -19.46 -0.12
N ILE A 20 5.81 -20.23 0.20
CA ILE A 20 6.89 -19.78 1.07
C ILE A 20 7.88 -19.04 0.17
N ALA A 21 8.09 -17.76 0.43
CA ALA A 21 9.11 -16.98 -0.26
C ALA A 21 10.49 -17.29 0.35
N ASN A 22 11.49 -17.56 -0.49
CA ASN A 22 12.87 -17.53 -0.04
C ASN A 22 13.21 -16.09 0.35
N THR A 23 13.67 -15.87 1.59
CA THR A 23 13.92 -14.54 2.16
C THR A 23 15.19 -13.85 1.63
N GLY A 24 15.81 -14.36 0.56
CA GLY A 24 17.04 -13.81 -0.02
C GLY A 24 18.27 -14.09 0.84
N CYS A 25 19.33 -13.30 0.62
CA CYS A 25 20.68 -13.50 1.16
C CYS A 25 20.73 -13.96 2.63
N GLU A 26 21.30 -15.13 2.88
CA GLU A 26 21.61 -15.62 4.23
C GLU A 26 23.03 -15.20 4.63
N PHE A 27 23.16 -14.45 5.73
CA PHE A 27 24.46 -14.13 6.33
C PHE A 27 24.69 -15.03 7.56
N ARG A 28 25.61 -15.99 7.49
CA ARG A 28 25.82 -16.98 8.58
C ARG A 28 26.90 -16.57 9.58
N GLY A 29 27.20 -15.27 9.68
CA GLY A 29 28.04 -14.68 10.71
C GLY A 29 29.45 -14.28 10.23
N PRO A 30 30.40 -14.06 11.16
CA PRO A 30 31.71 -13.45 10.86
C PRO A 30 32.53 -14.19 9.81
N LYS A 31 32.31 -15.51 9.66
CA LYS A 31 32.99 -16.32 8.65
C LYS A 31 32.56 -16.01 7.23
N ASP A 32 31.41 -15.38 6.99
CA ASP A 32 30.94 -14.99 5.65
C ASP A 32 31.34 -13.56 5.26
N LEU A 33 32.06 -12.83 6.12
CA LEU A 33 32.46 -11.44 5.87
C LEU A 33 33.39 -11.28 4.65
N HIS A 34 34.15 -12.33 4.30
CA HIS A 34 34.99 -12.35 3.10
C HIS A 34 34.18 -12.34 1.78
N LYS A 35 32.88 -12.63 1.84
CA LYS A 35 31.96 -12.55 0.69
C LYS A 35 31.30 -11.17 0.56
N VAL A 36 31.54 -10.27 1.50
CA VAL A 36 30.98 -8.92 1.51
C VAL A 36 31.93 -7.98 0.77
N VAL A 37 31.40 -7.30 -0.23
CA VAL A 37 32.11 -6.29 -1.02
C VAL A 37 31.49 -4.92 -0.77
N GLY A 38 32.34 -3.89 -0.88
CA GLY A 38 31.89 -2.50 -0.86
C GLY A 38 31.40 -2.09 -2.25
N GLU A 39 30.19 -1.55 -2.32
CA GLU A 39 29.59 -1.07 -3.56
C GLU A 39 29.11 0.37 -3.41
N CYS A 40 29.38 1.18 -4.42
CA CYS A 40 28.84 2.52 -4.55
C CYS A 40 27.49 2.43 -5.28
N ILE A 41 26.41 2.75 -4.59
CA ILE A 41 25.07 2.81 -5.18
C ILE A 41 24.55 4.24 -5.18
N PHE A 42 23.83 4.60 -6.24
CA PHE A 42 23.16 5.89 -6.35
C PHE A 42 21.67 5.70 -6.03
N VAL A 43 21.20 6.36 -4.97
CA VAL A 43 19.84 6.19 -4.45
C VAL A 43 19.25 7.51 -3.97
N ASP A 44 17.92 7.58 -3.93
CA ASP A 44 17.23 8.69 -3.28
C ASP A 44 17.24 8.51 -1.77
N LYS A 45 17.92 9.41 -1.06
CA LYS A 45 17.86 9.47 0.41
C LYS A 45 16.81 10.47 0.85
N VAL A 46 16.07 10.09 1.88
CA VAL A 46 15.13 10.98 2.57
C VAL A 46 15.94 11.99 3.37
N TYR A 47 15.81 13.27 3.02
CA TYR A 47 16.42 14.38 3.74
C TYR A 47 15.55 14.78 4.94
N ASP A 48 14.25 14.94 4.70
CA ASP A 48 13.27 15.22 5.73
C ASP A 48 11.94 14.54 5.41
N SER A 49 11.15 14.26 6.44
CA SER A 49 9.84 13.63 6.30
C SER A 49 8.89 13.97 7.43
N VAL A 50 7.61 14.08 7.10
CA VAL A 50 6.54 14.25 8.08
C VAL A 50 5.43 13.25 7.81
N THR A 51 4.93 12.64 8.88
CA THR A 51 3.79 11.71 8.85
C THR A 51 2.64 12.32 9.61
N PHE A 52 1.44 12.21 9.07
CA PHE A 52 0.23 12.68 9.73
C PHE A 52 -0.89 11.65 9.65
N ASN A 53 -1.69 11.64 10.72
CA ASN A 53 -2.87 10.81 10.84
C ASN A 53 -4.10 11.71 10.81
N LEU A 54 -4.97 11.48 9.82
CA LEU A 54 -6.20 12.22 9.63
C LEU A 54 -7.39 11.31 9.88
N GLN A 55 -8.45 11.88 10.42
CA GLN A 55 -9.70 11.20 10.65
C GLN A 55 -10.84 11.91 9.93
N GLY A 56 -11.67 11.13 9.24
CA GLY A 56 -12.91 11.58 8.63
C GLY A 56 -14.07 10.73 9.10
N ILE A 57 -15.28 11.28 9.04
CA ILE A 57 -16.51 10.56 9.38
C ILE A 57 -17.49 10.73 8.24
N GLN A 58 -17.97 9.63 7.67
CA GLN A 58 -19.00 9.64 6.64
C GLN A 58 -20.23 8.84 7.10
N PRO A 59 -21.43 9.45 7.15
CA PRO A 59 -22.65 8.70 7.35
C PRO A 59 -23.00 7.90 6.09
N VAL A 60 -23.46 6.68 6.28
CA VAL A 60 -23.97 5.80 5.22
C VAL A 60 -25.39 5.42 5.59
N SER A 61 -26.34 5.85 4.77
CA SER A 61 -27.77 5.63 5.00
C SER A 61 -28.29 4.52 4.10
N LYS A 62 -29.04 3.57 4.67
CA LYS A 62 -29.73 2.48 3.98
C LYS A 62 -28.84 1.70 3.01
N ALA A 63 -27.62 1.37 3.42
CA ALA A 63 -26.73 0.53 2.62
C ALA A 63 -27.30 -0.89 2.50
N PRO A 64 -27.49 -1.43 1.28
CA PRO A 64 -27.96 -2.78 1.08
C PRO A 64 -26.85 -3.78 1.42
N LEU A 65 -27.14 -4.77 2.28
CA LEU A 65 -26.21 -5.86 2.66
C LEU A 65 -26.58 -7.23 2.05
N GLY A 66 -27.56 -7.24 1.14
CA GLY A 66 -28.14 -8.45 0.58
C GLY A 66 -29.35 -8.94 1.38
N ALA A 67 -29.65 -10.23 1.25
CA ALA A 67 -30.82 -10.85 1.86
C ALA A 67 -30.45 -12.05 2.73
N LEU A 68 -31.18 -12.21 3.83
CA LEU A 68 -31.21 -13.44 4.61
C LEU A 68 -31.83 -14.59 3.79
N PRO A 69 -31.49 -15.87 4.09
CA PRO A 69 -32.11 -16.99 3.41
C PRO A 69 -33.63 -16.99 3.62
N ILE A 70 -34.40 -16.67 2.58
CA ILE A 70 -35.87 -16.51 2.63
C ILE A 70 -36.57 -17.72 3.26
N LYS A 71 -36.06 -18.94 3.03
CA LYS A 71 -36.59 -20.18 3.63
C LYS A 71 -36.55 -20.20 5.17
N LYS A 72 -35.70 -19.38 5.78
CA LYS A 72 -35.56 -19.21 7.24
C LYS A 72 -36.24 -17.94 7.76
N CYS A 73 -36.81 -17.13 6.87
CA CYS A 73 -37.49 -15.87 7.20
C CYS A 73 -39.00 -16.07 7.36
N GLY A 74 -39.62 -15.27 8.22
CA GLY A 74 -41.06 -15.23 8.44
C GLY A 74 -41.44 -14.13 9.44
N PRO A 75 -42.72 -14.01 9.81
CA PRO A 75 -43.20 -12.90 10.65
C PRO A 75 -42.55 -12.81 12.05
N LYS A 76 -41.98 -13.91 12.54
CA LYS A 76 -41.28 -13.98 13.83
C LYS A 76 -39.76 -13.75 13.72
N THR A 77 -39.25 -13.67 12.51
CA THR A 77 -37.81 -13.49 12.25
C THR A 77 -37.40 -12.09 12.66
N ARG A 78 -36.33 -12.01 13.44
CA ARG A 78 -35.74 -10.73 13.85
C ARG A 78 -34.24 -10.87 14.06
N ILE A 79 -33.53 -9.79 13.76
CA ILE A 79 -32.10 -9.68 14.04
C ILE A 79 -31.95 -9.33 15.53
N THR A 80 -31.20 -10.15 16.27
CA THR A 80 -31.02 -9.98 17.71
C THR A 80 -29.71 -9.30 18.06
N ARG A 81 -28.65 -9.59 17.31
CA ARG A 81 -27.30 -9.10 17.64
C ARG A 81 -26.46 -8.86 16.39
N VAL A 82 -25.62 -7.83 16.47
CA VAL A 82 -24.49 -7.65 15.54
C VAL A 82 -23.24 -8.14 16.25
N LEU A 83 -22.53 -9.08 15.62
CA LEU A 83 -21.34 -9.71 16.17
C LEU A 83 -20.09 -8.91 15.80
N ASP A 84 -19.96 -8.53 14.53
CA ASP A 84 -18.82 -7.78 14.01
C ASP A 84 -19.21 -6.98 12.76
N ILE A 85 -18.52 -5.86 12.53
CA ILE A 85 -18.66 -5.02 11.33
C ILE A 85 -17.26 -4.78 10.78
N ARG A 86 -17.00 -5.34 9.59
CA ARG A 86 -15.73 -5.18 8.88
C ARG A 86 -15.94 -4.32 7.66
N VAL A 87 -15.08 -3.32 7.50
CA VAL A 87 -15.09 -2.44 6.32
C VAL A 87 -13.73 -2.51 5.65
N ARG A 88 -13.72 -2.88 4.37
CA ARG A 88 -12.51 -3.08 3.58
C ARG A 88 -12.55 -2.22 2.33
N ARG A 89 -11.37 -1.88 1.81
CA ARG A 89 -11.25 -1.18 0.53
C ARG A 89 -11.79 -2.07 -0.59
N SER A 90 -12.50 -1.47 -1.54
CA SER A 90 -12.85 -2.15 -2.79
C SER A 90 -11.78 -1.88 -3.84
N PHE A 91 -11.32 -2.93 -4.50
CA PHE A 91 -10.45 -2.86 -5.67
C PHE A 91 -10.84 -3.94 -6.66
N ASN A 92 -10.99 -3.57 -7.93
CA ASN A 92 -11.29 -4.44 -9.04
C ASN A 92 -9.98 -4.86 -9.73
N PRO A 93 -9.49 -6.10 -9.55
CA PRO A 93 -8.23 -6.53 -10.13
C PRO A 93 -8.26 -6.61 -11.66
N CYS A 94 -9.45 -6.72 -12.27
CA CYS A 94 -9.58 -6.80 -13.72
C CYS A 94 -9.53 -5.43 -14.40
N ASN A 95 -9.67 -4.33 -13.65
CA ASN A 95 -9.64 -2.98 -14.19
C ASN A 95 -9.17 -1.96 -13.13
N ILE A 96 -7.92 -1.51 -13.25
CA ILE A 96 -7.34 -0.50 -12.37
C ILE A 96 -8.07 0.86 -12.45
N ASN A 97 -8.68 1.17 -13.60
CA ASN A 97 -9.40 2.41 -13.86
C ASN A 97 -10.89 2.34 -13.52
N ASP A 98 -11.35 1.28 -12.84
CA ASP A 98 -12.74 1.19 -12.39
C ASP A 98 -13.05 2.35 -11.42
N PRO A 99 -14.04 3.21 -11.70
CA PRO A 99 -14.38 4.34 -10.83
C PRO A 99 -14.89 3.91 -9.44
N LYS A 100 -15.23 2.62 -9.26
CA LYS A 100 -15.59 2.06 -7.94
C LYS A 100 -14.36 1.71 -7.10
N ASN A 101 -13.17 1.63 -7.70
CA ASN A 101 -11.93 1.43 -6.96
C ASN A 101 -11.77 2.57 -5.97
N LEU A 102 -11.40 2.23 -4.74
CA LEU A 102 -11.08 3.24 -3.76
C LEU A 102 -9.78 3.94 -4.16
N THR A 103 -9.83 5.26 -4.29
CA THR A 103 -8.70 6.11 -4.64
C THR A 103 -8.48 7.15 -3.54
N ILE A 104 -7.21 7.42 -3.25
CA ILE A 104 -6.78 8.51 -2.38
C ILE A 104 -5.96 9.45 -3.25
N THR A 105 -6.49 10.63 -3.52
CA THR A 105 -5.85 11.61 -4.39
C THR A 105 -5.43 12.81 -3.55
N PRO A 106 -4.16 12.88 -3.14
CA PRO A 106 -3.63 14.06 -2.50
C PRO A 106 -3.42 15.18 -3.53
N LYS A 107 -3.77 16.40 -3.14
CA LYS A 107 -3.47 17.64 -3.86
C LYS A 107 -2.70 18.54 -2.91
N THR A 108 -1.42 18.73 -3.20
CA THR A 108 -0.51 19.49 -2.34
C THR A 108 -0.17 20.82 -2.98
N THR A 109 -0.21 21.88 -2.16
CA THR A 109 0.24 23.23 -2.50
C THR A 109 1.37 23.60 -1.57
N LEU A 110 2.49 24.06 -2.12
CA LEU A 110 3.64 24.54 -1.35
C LEU A 110 3.61 26.05 -1.19
N SER A 111 4.07 26.52 -0.04
CA SER A 111 4.21 27.92 0.37
C SER A 111 5.65 28.10 0.86
N GLY A 112 6.39 29.04 0.26
CA GLY A 112 7.83 29.18 0.50
C GLY A 112 8.72 28.31 -0.40
N ALA A 113 8.11 27.46 -1.24
CA ALA A 113 8.77 26.79 -2.36
C ALA A 113 7.78 26.61 -3.52
N GLN A 114 8.31 26.30 -4.70
CA GLN A 114 7.52 26.07 -5.91
C GLN A 114 7.89 24.74 -6.54
N PHE A 115 6.91 24.11 -7.19
CA PHE A 115 7.18 23.00 -8.10
C PHE A 115 7.88 23.55 -9.34
N VAL A 116 8.97 22.90 -9.75
CA VAL A 116 9.65 23.23 -10.99
C VAL A 116 8.73 22.86 -12.14
N LEU A 117 8.49 23.79 -13.07
CA LEU A 117 7.58 23.60 -14.19
C LEU A 117 8.35 23.38 -15.49
N ASP A 118 7.77 22.58 -16.38
CA ASP A 118 8.22 22.45 -17.77
C ASP A 118 7.81 23.68 -18.61
N GLU A 119 8.20 23.68 -19.89
CA GLU A 119 7.85 24.72 -20.87
C GLU A 119 6.33 24.92 -21.06
N ARG A 120 5.50 23.97 -20.61
CA ARG A 120 4.04 23.97 -20.71
C ARG A 120 3.37 24.33 -19.38
N GLY A 121 4.15 24.69 -18.36
CA GLY A 121 3.66 25.03 -17.03
C GLY A 121 3.24 23.83 -16.18
N LYS A 122 3.66 22.61 -16.52
CA LYS A 122 3.36 21.40 -15.73
C LYS A 122 4.52 21.06 -14.80
N PRO A 123 4.25 20.60 -13.56
CA PRO A 123 5.30 20.14 -12.66
C PRO A 123 6.17 19.04 -13.29
N VAL A 124 7.49 19.21 -13.18
CA VAL A 124 8.47 18.22 -13.63
C VAL A 124 8.46 17.04 -12.66
N VAL A 125 8.32 15.84 -13.22
CA VAL A 125 8.20 14.59 -12.46
C VAL A 125 9.39 13.68 -12.72
N VAL A 126 9.98 13.17 -11.64
CA VAL A 126 11.00 12.14 -11.63
C VAL A 126 10.34 10.81 -11.22
N PRO A 127 10.45 9.73 -12.02
CA PRO A 127 9.95 8.42 -11.62
C PRO A 127 10.69 7.92 -10.38
N GLY A 128 9.93 7.61 -9.32
CA GLY A 128 10.46 7.05 -8.08
C GLY A 128 10.29 5.53 -7.97
N PRO A 129 10.70 4.97 -6.81
CA PRO A 129 10.57 3.55 -6.56
C PRO A 129 9.11 3.11 -6.66
N ALA A 130 8.88 1.92 -7.23
CA ALA A 130 7.56 1.37 -7.50
C ALA A 130 6.64 2.26 -8.37
N GLY A 131 7.20 3.19 -9.16
CA GLY A 131 6.45 4.09 -10.02
C GLY A 131 5.80 5.27 -9.30
N LEU A 132 6.15 5.52 -8.02
CA LEU A 132 5.70 6.71 -7.30
C LEU A 132 6.25 7.97 -7.96
N LEU A 133 5.38 8.92 -8.23
CA LEU A 133 5.79 10.20 -8.80
C LEU A 133 6.51 11.04 -7.74
N GLN A 134 7.65 11.60 -8.11
CA GLN A 134 8.39 12.56 -7.31
C GLN A 134 8.46 13.87 -8.09
N PHE A 135 8.19 14.99 -7.44
CA PHE A 135 8.13 16.31 -8.08
C PHE A 135 9.36 17.12 -7.71
N LEU A 136 10.01 17.75 -8.69
CA LEU A 136 11.11 18.67 -8.40
C LEU A 136 10.56 19.93 -7.74
N ILE A 137 11.22 20.36 -6.67
CA ILE A 137 10.90 21.59 -5.97
C ILE A 137 12.11 22.53 -5.94
N PHE A 138 11.81 23.82 -5.86
CA PHE A 138 12.82 24.87 -5.79
C PHE A 138 12.37 25.99 -4.85
N THR A 139 13.33 26.50 -4.08
CA THR A 139 13.27 27.82 -3.44
C THR A 139 14.69 28.35 -3.30
N ASP A 140 14.84 29.64 -3.08
CA ASP A 140 16.14 30.24 -2.80
C ASP A 140 16.60 29.84 -1.39
N THR A 141 17.70 29.09 -1.32
CA THR A 141 18.26 28.57 -0.06
C THR A 141 19.40 29.41 0.50
N THR A 142 19.80 30.50 -0.18
CA THR A 142 21.04 31.26 0.09
C THR A 142 21.22 31.62 1.57
N ASP A 143 20.22 32.26 2.18
CA ASP A 143 20.29 32.72 3.58
C ASP A 143 20.49 31.55 4.58
N CYS A 144 19.92 30.39 4.28
CA CYS A 144 20.02 29.21 5.14
C CYS A 144 21.34 28.48 4.92
N ASP A 145 21.83 28.46 3.68
CA ASP A 145 23.12 27.86 3.31
C ASP A 145 24.29 28.59 3.99
N GLU A 146 24.25 29.93 4.08
CA GLU A 146 25.27 30.75 4.78
C GLU A 146 25.49 30.33 6.24
N VAL A 147 24.44 29.81 6.88
CA VAL A 147 24.47 29.35 8.28
C VAL A 147 24.48 27.81 8.39
N GLY A 148 24.62 27.09 7.27
CA GLY A 148 24.67 25.63 7.21
C GLY A 148 23.38 24.94 7.66
N LYS A 149 22.21 25.53 7.37
CA LYS A 149 20.89 25.01 7.75
C LYS A 149 20.03 24.75 6.51
N GLY A 150 19.01 23.91 6.66
CA GLY A 150 18.00 23.74 5.62
C GLY A 150 16.91 24.83 5.66
N THR A 151 16.28 25.06 4.52
CA THR A 151 15.24 26.08 4.34
C THR A 151 13.86 25.51 4.68
N PRO A 152 13.10 26.15 5.59
CA PRO A 152 11.76 25.69 5.92
C PRO A 152 10.79 25.97 4.77
N ILE A 153 9.98 24.97 4.44
CA ILE A 153 8.90 25.07 3.46
C ILE A 153 7.60 24.66 4.12
N PHE A 154 6.52 25.37 3.82
CA PHE A 154 5.20 25.09 4.35
C PHE A 154 4.31 24.57 3.22
N GLY A 155 3.28 23.82 3.57
CA GLY A 155 2.32 23.39 2.57
C GLY A 155 0.95 23.13 3.16
N SER A 156 -0.03 23.28 2.29
CA SER A 156 -1.39 22.83 2.54
C SER A 156 -1.71 21.67 1.62
N GLN A 157 -2.61 20.81 2.07
CA GLN A 157 -3.00 19.64 1.31
C GLN A 157 -4.50 19.41 1.43
N GLU A 158 -5.10 19.04 0.30
CA GLU A 158 -6.43 18.45 0.24
C GLU A 158 -6.31 16.98 -0.18
N ILE A 159 -6.88 16.08 0.62
CA ILE A 159 -6.85 14.64 0.36
C ILE A 159 -8.26 14.21 0.01
N GLN A 160 -8.46 13.89 -1.26
CA GLN A 160 -9.75 13.45 -1.76
C GLN A 160 -9.80 11.92 -1.73
N VAL A 161 -10.71 11.36 -0.93
CA VAL A 161 -10.98 9.93 -0.87
C VAL A 161 -12.27 9.65 -1.60
N THR A 162 -12.19 8.90 -2.70
CA THR A 162 -13.35 8.55 -3.52
C THR A 162 -13.39 7.06 -3.83
N GLY A 163 -14.57 6.53 -4.14
CA GLY A 163 -14.74 5.15 -4.59
C GLY A 163 -15.73 4.39 -3.72
N THR A 164 -15.51 3.08 -3.54
CA THR A 164 -16.42 2.20 -2.81
C THR A 164 -15.68 1.41 -1.73
N VAL A 165 -16.36 1.16 -0.62
CA VAL A 165 -15.93 0.19 0.40
C VAL A 165 -16.83 -1.03 0.40
N LEU A 166 -16.24 -2.17 0.75
CA LEU A 166 -16.94 -3.41 1.02
C LEU A 166 -17.28 -3.45 2.51
N ILE A 167 -18.54 -3.72 2.81
CA ILE A 167 -19.05 -3.85 4.17
C ILE A 167 -19.41 -5.31 4.37
N GLU A 168 -18.85 -5.92 5.41
CA GLU A 168 -19.27 -7.23 5.89
C GLU A 168 -19.82 -7.06 7.31
N ILE A 169 -21.02 -7.57 7.57
CA ILE A 169 -21.62 -7.56 8.90
C ILE A 169 -21.99 -8.99 9.28
N ASP A 170 -21.46 -9.44 10.41
CA ASP A 170 -21.86 -10.70 11.02
C ASP A 170 -23.04 -10.42 11.95
N ILE A 171 -24.17 -11.05 11.69
CA ILE A 171 -25.38 -10.89 12.49
C ILE A 171 -25.87 -12.22 13.03
N GLU A 172 -26.52 -12.14 14.17
CA GLU A 172 -27.33 -13.20 14.76
C GLU A 172 -28.80 -12.85 14.58
N PHE A 173 -29.58 -13.80 14.08
CA PHE A 173 -31.02 -13.64 13.89
C PHE A 173 -31.77 -14.88 14.36
N ILE A 174 -33.01 -14.69 14.79
CA ILE A 174 -33.92 -15.77 15.13
C ILE A 174 -34.67 -16.16 13.87
N ASP A 175 -34.61 -17.43 13.47
CA ASP A 175 -35.33 -17.94 12.31
C ASP A 175 -36.83 -18.12 12.58
N VAL A 176 -37.58 -18.57 11.56
CA VAL A 176 -39.04 -18.84 11.68
C VAL A 176 -39.40 -19.88 12.76
N LEU A 177 -38.47 -20.78 13.11
CA LEU A 177 -38.65 -21.82 14.14
C LEU A 177 -38.27 -21.33 15.54
N GLY A 178 -37.76 -20.10 15.68
CA GLY A 178 -37.30 -19.56 16.95
C GLY A 178 -35.85 -19.91 17.29
N VAL A 179 -35.09 -20.48 16.35
CA VAL A 179 -33.71 -20.91 16.57
C VAL A 179 -32.74 -19.77 16.21
N PRO A 180 -31.76 -19.45 17.06
CA PRO A 180 -30.72 -18.48 16.72
C PRO A 180 -29.82 -19.01 15.62
N GLN A 181 -29.51 -18.17 14.64
CA GLN A 181 -28.68 -18.46 13.49
C GLN A 181 -27.69 -17.31 13.28
N THR A 182 -26.51 -17.61 12.75
CA THR A 182 -25.48 -16.61 12.43
C THR A 182 -25.25 -16.58 10.93
N VAL A 183 -25.04 -15.38 10.38
CA VAL A 183 -24.74 -15.19 8.96
C VAL A 183 -23.93 -13.92 8.74
N THR A 184 -23.05 -13.97 7.74
CA THR A 184 -22.31 -12.81 7.24
C THR A 184 -23.04 -12.22 6.06
N LEU A 185 -23.46 -10.96 6.18
CA LEU A 185 -24.04 -10.17 5.11
C LEU A 185 -22.98 -9.29 4.47
N ARG A 186 -23.10 -9.03 3.16
CA ARG A 186 -22.11 -8.29 2.38
C ARG A 186 -22.78 -7.20 1.56
N GLY A 187 -22.29 -5.98 1.71
CA GLY A 187 -22.76 -4.82 0.99
C GLY A 187 -21.64 -3.93 0.50
N ARG A 188 -22.05 -2.83 -0.14
CA ARG A 188 -21.15 -1.81 -0.66
C ARG A 188 -21.69 -0.44 -0.29
N ALA A 189 -20.79 0.48 0.04
CA ALA A 189 -21.13 1.87 0.24
C ALA A 189 -20.13 2.77 -0.51
N PRO A 190 -20.61 3.82 -1.20
CA PRO A 190 -19.72 4.81 -1.78
C PRO A 190 -19.06 5.63 -0.68
N VAL A 191 -17.83 6.07 -0.94
CA VAL A 191 -17.08 7.00 -0.11
C VAL A 191 -16.73 8.21 -0.95
N ASN A 192 -16.97 9.39 -0.39
CA ASN A 192 -16.58 10.68 -0.95
C ASN A 192 -16.32 11.65 0.20
N GLN A 193 -15.05 11.84 0.54
CA GLN A 193 -14.59 12.71 1.62
C GLN A 193 -13.38 13.50 1.18
N THR A 194 -13.30 14.75 1.64
CA THR A 194 -12.11 15.60 1.48
C THR A 194 -11.60 15.95 2.86
N LEU A 195 -10.36 15.58 3.17
CA LEU A 195 -9.67 16.00 4.40
C LEU A 195 -8.61 17.02 4.05
N THR A 196 -8.41 18.01 4.92
CA THR A 196 -7.38 19.02 4.74
C THR A 196 -6.32 18.91 5.83
N ASN A 197 -5.08 19.22 5.48
CA ASN A 197 -3.98 19.28 6.43
C ASN A 197 -2.96 20.34 6.04
N PHE A 198 -2.16 20.77 7.01
CA PHE A 198 -1.00 21.63 6.82
C PHE A 198 0.26 20.91 7.31
N PHE A 199 1.39 21.24 6.72
CA PHE A 199 2.67 20.66 7.10
C PHE A 199 3.81 21.65 6.90
N GLU A 200 4.91 21.35 7.59
CA GLU A 200 6.19 22.01 7.45
C GLU A 200 7.23 20.93 7.15
N LEU A 201 8.15 21.22 6.24
CA LEU A 201 9.28 20.37 5.87
C LEU A 201 10.53 21.23 5.73
N CYS A 202 11.69 20.58 5.82
CA CYS A 202 12.98 21.20 5.63
C CYS A 202 13.56 20.80 4.27
N MET A 203 13.97 21.79 3.48
CA MET A 203 14.58 21.60 2.17
C MET A 203 16.10 21.79 2.25
N PRO A 204 16.92 20.93 1.61
CA PRO A 204 18.36 21.15 1.52
C PRO A 204 18.72 22.22 0.48
N SER A 205 19.99 22.65 0.48
CA SER A 205 20.52 23.59 -0.50
C SER A 205 20.26 23.17 -1.95
N VAL A 206 19.85 24.13 -2.78
CA VAL A 206 19.72 23.96 -4.23
C VAL A 206 20.96 24.43 -5.01
N PHE A 207 21.87 25.16 -4.37
CA PHE A 207 23.06 25.73 -4.99
C PHE A 207 24.31 24.88 -4.76
N GLU A 208 24.42 24.26 -3.58
CA GLU A 208 25.54 23.36 -3.23
C GLU A 208 25.26 21.89 -3.56
N SER A 209 24.27 21.62 -4.41
CA SER A 209 23.90 20.27 -4.85
C SER A 209 23.87 20.16 -6.38
N ALA A 210 24.20 18.97 -6.89
CA ALA A 210 24.13 18.68 -8.32
C ALA A 210 22.69 18.42 -8.81
N PHE A 211 21.73 18.29 -7.90
CA PHE A 211 20.36 17.88 -8.18
C PHE A 211 19.37 18.66 -7.31
N LEU A 212 18.25 19.06 -7.91
CA LEU A 212 17.17 19.68 -7.15
C LEU A 212 16.49 18.68 -6.21
N PRO A 213 16.02 19.13 -5.04
CA PRO A 213 15.25 18.29 -4.12
C PRO A 213 13.95 17.79 -4.75
N GLN A 214 13.56 16.58 -4.36
CA GLN A 214 12.38 15.89 -4.84
C GLN A 214 11.34 15.77 -3.73
N PHE A 215 10.12 16.24 -3.98
CA PHE A 215 8.96 16.05 -3.11
C PHE A 215 8.16 14.82 -3.55
N THR A 216 7.85 13.93 -2.61
CA THR A 216 6.95 12.81 -2.87
C THR A 216 6.03 12.57 -1.70
N GLU A 217 4.85 12.03 -1.99
CA GLU A 217 3.85 11.72 -0.99
C GLU A 217 3.09 10.44 -1.31
N PHE A 218 2.68 9.74 -0.26
CA PHE A 218 1.83 8.57 -0.38
C PHE A 218 0.94 8.45 0.84
N CYS A 219 -0.23 7.86 0.63
CA CYS A 219 -1.28 7.77 1.62
C CYS A 219 -1.82 6.35 1.70
N ASN A 220 -2.25 5.97 2.89
CA ASN A 220 -2.90 4.71 3.17
C ASN A 220 -4.16 4.97 4.02
N ILE A 221 -5.24 4.18 3.83
CA ILE A 221 -6.52 4.41 4.52
C ILE A 221 -7.14 3.14 5.12
N SER A 222 -7.48 3.12 6.39
CA SER A 222 -8.36 2.08 6.96
C SER A 222 -9.75 2.63 7.23
N PHE A 223 -10.73 1.73 7.29
CA PHE A 223 -12.11 2.08 7.63
C PHE A 223 -12.55 1.33 8.87
N ILE A 224 -13.28 2.02 9.73
CA ILE A 224 -13.93 1.42 10.89
C ILE A 224 -15.43 1.71 10.74
N GLY A 225 -16.24 0.66 10.65
CA GLY A 225 -17.70 0.78 10.56
C GLY A 225 -18.36 0.61 11.92
N ARG A 226 -19.35 1.44 12.22
CA ARG A 226 -20.24 1.27 13.38
C ARG A 226 -21.68 1.54 12.99
N LEU A 227 -22.63 0.95 13.71
CA LEU A 227 -24.04 1.33 13.58
C LEU A 227 -24.21 2.82 13.92
N ALA A 228 -25.01 3.53 13.13
CA ALA A 228 -25.09 5.00 13.20
C ALA A 228 -25.54 5.54 14.57
N THR A 229 -26.50 4.87 15.22
CA THR A 229 -27.02 5.24 16.55
C THR A 229 -26.75 4.17 17.60
N GLN A 230 -25.86 3.22 17.29
CA GLN A 230 -25.55 2.02 18.09
C GLN A 230 -26.80 1.22 18.49
N SER A 231 -27.85 1.22 17.67
CA SER A 231 -29.11 0.54 17.95
C SER A 231 -29.59 -0.27 16.76
N ILE A 232 -29.68 -1.58 16.93
CA ILE A 232 -30.17 -2.52 15.91
C ILE A 232 -31.56 -2.10 15.40
N ALA A 233 -32.47 -1.73 16.30
CA ALA A 233 -33.85 -1.41 15.95
C ALA A 233 -34.00 -0.15 15.07
N ARG A 234 -33.02 0.77 15.10
CA ARG A 234 -33.03 2.00 14.30
C ARG A 234 -32.11 1.92 13.08
N ASP A 235 -30.98 1.24 13.26
CA ASP A 235 -29.91 1.23 12.28
C ASP A 235 -30.03 0.07 11.31
N ILE A 236 -30.78 -0.99 11.64
CA ILE A 236 -30.99 -2.13 10.75
C ILE A 236 -32.47 -2.20 10.36
N ILE A 237 -32.71 -2.14 9.05
CA ILE A 237 -34.02 -2.30 8.44
C ILE A 237 -34.03 -3.68 7.78
N PHE A 238 -34.95 -4.53 8.23
CA PHE A 238 -35.10 -5.89 7.76
C PHE A 238 -36.52 -6.10 7.23
N ASP A 239 -36.65 -6.63 6.01
CA ASP A 239 -37.92 -7.06 5.45
C ASP A 239 -38.09 -8.58 5.64
N PRO A 240 -39.02 -9.04 6.51
CA PRO A 240 -39.24 -10.46 6.75
C PRO A 240 -39.83 -11.23 5.57
N ALA A 241 -40.42 -10.55 4.58
CA ALA A 241 -41.02 -11.19 3.40
C ALA A 241 -39.98 -11.46 2.31
N THR A 242 -39.08 -10.52 2.06
CA THR A 242 -38.03 -10.65 1.02
C THR A 242 -36.69 -11.13 1.57
N GLY A 243 -36.48 -10.99 2.88
CA GLY A 243 -35.20 -11.24 3.53
C GLY A 243 -34.22 -10.07 3.44
N ASP A 244 -34.56 -8.98 2.75
CA ASP A 244 -33.63 -7.88 2.49
C ASP A 244 -33.21 -7.16 3.77
N VAL A 245 -31.92 -6.82 3.84
CA VAL A 245 -31.33 -6.11 4.97
C VAL A 245 -30.64 -4.83 4.49
N PHE A 246 -31.07 -3.71 5.06
CA PHE A 246 -30.44 -2.41 4.89
C PHE A 246 -29.89 -1.92 6.22
N VAL A 247 -28.74 -1.25 6.18
CA VAL A 247 -28.08 -0.74 7.39
C VAL A 247 -27.74 0.74 7.29
N ASN A 248 -27.87 1.44 8.40
CA ASN A 248 -27.36 2.78 8.62
C ASN A 248 -26.05 2.67 9.41
N LEU A 249 -24.95 3.13 8.82
CA LEU A 249 -23.62 3.06 9.42
C LEU A 249 -22.99 4.45 9.51
N ILE A 250 -22.07 4.59 10.44
CA ILE A 250 -21.04 5.62 10.41
C ILE A 250 -19.74 4.92 10.00
N LEU A 251 -19.11 5.42 8.94
CA LEU A 251 -17.78 5.02 8.53
C LEU A 251 -16.78 6.04 9.06
N ALA A 252 -15.88 5.61 9.92
CA ALA A 252 -14.69 6.37 10.27
C ALA A 252 -13.57 6.03 9.28
N LEU A 253 -13.01 7.06 8.66
CA LEU A 253 -11.86 6.99 7.76
C LEU A 253 -10.62 7.31 8.58
N CYS A 254 -9.64 6.42 8.61
CA CYS A 254 -8.35 6.65 9.27
C CYS A 254 -7.27 6.66 8.19
N ILE A 255 -6.72 7.84 7.92
CA ILE A 255 -5.76 8.04 6.84
C ILE A 255 -4.41 8.35 7.45
N THR A 256 -3.38 7.64 6.99
CA THR A 256 -1.99 7.96 7.28
C THR A 256 -1.34 8.34 5.96
N CYS A 257 -0.73 9.50 5.91
CA CYS A 257 0.11 9.87 4.78
C CYS A 257 1.47 10.32 5.26
N GLU A 258 2.46 10.05 4.43
CA GLU A 258 3.84 10.44 4.64
C GLU A 258 4.27 11.32 3.47
N LYS A 259 4.97 12.41 3.81
CA LYS A 259 5.60 13.31 2.85
C LYS A 259 7.10 13.25 3.05
N LYS A 260 7.84 13.31 1.96
CA LYS A 260 9.30 13.26 2.01
C LYS A 260 9.90 14.30 1.07
N ILE A 261 10.94 14.95 1.56
CA ILE A 261 11.95 15.60 0.72
C ILE A 261 13.08 14.60 0.53
N LYS A 262 13.42 14.35 -0.72
CA LYS A 262 14.46 13.42 -1.13
C LYS A 262 15.53 14.14 -1.92
N VAL A 263 16.75 13.65 -1.76
CA VAL A 263 17.90 14.07 -2.56
C VAL A 263 18.65 12.86 -3.07
N PRO A 264 19.12 12.88 -4.32
CA PRO A 264 20.00 11.84 -4.82
C PRO A 264 21.32 11.85 -4.05
N VAL A 265 21.76 10.67 -3.60
CA VAL A 265 23.04 10.49 -2.92
C VAL A 265 23.77 9.26 -3.43
N GLN A 266 25.09 9.31 -3.36
CA GLN A 266 25.92 8.12 -3.48
C GLN A 266 26.15 7.54 -2.08
N LEU A 267 25.77 6.29 -1.87
CA LEU A 267 26.04 5.54 -0.65
C LEU A 267 27.07 4.45 -0.93
N CYS A 268 28.01 4.28 0.00
CA CYS A 268 28.82 3.07 0.05
C CYS A 268 28.06 2.05 0.91
N VAL A 269 27.61 0.96 0.30
CA VAL A 269 26.93 -0.14 0.99
C VAL A 269 27.84 -1.36 1.03
N LEU A 270 27.73 -2.13 2.12
CA LEU A 270 28.29 -3.46 2.21
C LEU A 270 27.23 -4.45 1.72
N SER A 271 27.51 -5.15 0.62
CA SER A 271 26.63 -6.16 0.04
C SER A 271 27.41 -7.45 -0.19
N THR A 272 26.74 -8.60 -0.24
CA THR A 272 27.34 -9.84 -0.76
C THR A 272 27.25 -9.92 -2.29
N GLY A 273 27.09 -8.78 -2.96
CA GLY A 273 26.71 -8.66 -4.36
C GLY A 273 25.21 -8.77 -4.63
N PHE A 274 24.86 -9.10 -5.88
CA PHE A 274 23.47 -9.20 -6.31
C PHE A 274 22.77 -10.38 -5.62
N CYS A 275 21.52 -10.16 -5.21
CA CYS A 275 20.69 -11.22 -4.64
C CYS A 275 20.29 -12.19 -5.76
N GLU A 276 21.04 -13.29 -5.90
CA GLU A 276 20.75 -14.35 -6.85
C GLU A 276 19.97 -15.48 -6.18
N GLN A 277 18.83 -15.83 -6.75
CA GLN A 277 18.10 -17.03 -6.34
C GLN A 277 18.66 -18.22 -7.10
N GLU A 278 18.80 -19.36 -6.43
CA GLU A 278 19.13 -20.62 -7.11
C GLU A 278 18.04 -20.93 -8.15
N ALA A 279 18.43 -20.95 -9.42
CA ALA A 279 17.53 -21.26 -10.51
C ALA A 279 17.08 -22.72 -10.43
N ARG A 280 15.77 -22.97 -10.61
CA ARG A 280 15.28 -24.34 -10.80
C ARG A 280 15.79 -24.87 -12.14
N VAL A 281 16.70 -25.84 -12.08
CA VAL A 281 17.30 -26.45 -13.27
C VAL A 281 16.24 -27.22 -14.06
N ARG A 282 15.98 -26.80 -15.31
CA ARG A 282 15.23 -27.62 -16.28
C ARG A 282 16.24 -28.37 -17.15
N PRO A 283 16.03 -29.68 -17.41
CA PRO A 283 17.06 -30.56 -17.98
C PRO A 283 17.48 -30.23 -19.42
N ILE A 284 16.77 -29.33 -20.11
CA ILE A 284 16.99 -29.07 -21.54
C ILE A 284 18.23 -28.20 -21.80
N CYS A 285 18.43 -27.15 -21.00
CA CYS A 285 19.55 -26.21 -21.21
C CYS A 285 20.66 -26.33 -20.15
N GLY A 286 20.48 -27.18 -19.13
CA GLY A 286 21.49 -27.40 -18.08
C GLY A 286 22.06 -26.10 -17.51
N ASP A 287 23.39 -25.98 -17.50
CA ASP A 287 24.14 -24.83 -16.98
C ASP A 287 24.37 -23.71 -18.00
N GLN A 288 23.73 -23.76 -19.18
CA GLN A 288 23.97 -22.80 -20.27
C GLN A 288 23.12 -21.51 -20.16
N PHE A 289 22.43 -21.29 -19.04
CA PHE A 289 21.67 -20.06 -18.86
C PHE A 289 22.62 -18.89 -18.57
N PRO A 290 22.48 -17.75 -19.26
CA PRO A 290 23.26 -16.57 -18.94
C PRO A 290 22.90 -16.08 -17.52
N PRO A 291 23.88 -15.52 -16.77
CA PRO A 291 23.60 -14.92 -15.47
C PRO A 291 22.68 -13.71 -15.65
N LEU A 292 21.81 -13.46 -14.66
CA LEU A 292 20.89 -12.31 -14.66
C LEU A 292 21.63 -10.98 -14.46
N PHE A 293 22.76 -11.03 -13.77
CA PHE A 293 23.56 -9.87 -13.44
C PHE A 293 24.97 -9.99 -14.05
N PRO A 294 25.59 -8.86 -14.40
CA PRO A 294 26.98 -8.86 -14.86
C PRO A 294 27.90 -9.37 -13.74
N PRO A 295 29.04 -10.00 -14.08
CA PRO A 295 30.02 -10.40 -13.09
C PRO A 295 30.53 -9.16 -12.35
N GLN A 296 30.71 -9.29 -11.03
CA GLN A 296 31.34 -8.23 -10.24
C GLN A 296 32.80 -8.07 -10.67
N VAL A 297 33.20 -6.82 -10.92
CA VAL A 297 34.54 -6.46 -11.40
C VAL A 297 35.42 -5.89 -10.29
N ASN A 298 34.86 -5.69 -9.08
CA ASN A 298 35.56 -5.06 -7.98
C ASN A 298 36.36 -6.10 -7.20
N GLU A 299 37.63 -5.79 -6.91
CA GLU A 299 38.45 -6.56 -5.99
C GLU A 299 37.91 -6.40 -4.55
N PRO A 300 37.85 -7.49 -3.76
CA PRO A 300 37.38 -7.43 -2.38
C PRO A 300 38.30 -6.53 -1.54
N PHE A 301 37.69 -5.71 -0.67
CA PHE A 301 38.41 -4.76 0.20
C PHE A 301 39.36 -5.43 1.21
N ILE A 302 39.21 -6.72 1.45
CA ILE A 302 40.06 -7.50 2.35
C ILE A 302 41.03 -8.30 1.48
N THR A 303 42.24 -7.79 1.31
CA THR A 303 43.38 -8.63 0.93
C THR A 303 43.55 -9.66 2.03
N ALA A 304 43.51 -10.95 1.67
CA ALA A 304 43.80 -12.05 2.57
C ALA A 304 45.30 -12.08 2.90
N ASP A 305 45.77 -11.05 3.60
CA ASP A 305 47.12 -10.93 4.16
C ASP A 305 46.98 -10.03 5.40
N ASP A 306 46.51 -10.62 6.50
CA ASP A 306 46.81 -10.20 7.87
C ASP A 306 46.37 -11.35 8.81
N ASP A 307 47.01 -12.51 8.62
CA ASP A 307 47.20 -13.48 9.70
C ASP A 307 48.27 -12.89 10.64
N CYS A 308 47.83 -12.32 11.76
CA CYS A 308 48.60 -12.12 13.00
C CYS A 308 47.68 -12.34 14.21
#